data_AF-A0AA42ZZI8-F1
#
_entry.id   AF-A0AA42ZZI8-F1
#
_cell.length_a   1.000
_cell.length_b   1.000
_cell.length_c   1.000
_cell.angle_alpha   90.00
_cell.angle_beta   90.00
_cell.angle_gamma   90.00
#
_symmetry.space_group_name_H-M   'P 1'
#
loop_
_entity.id
_entity.type
_entity.pdbx_description
1 polymer ?
#
loop_
_entity_poly.entity_id
_entity_poly.type
_entity_poly.pdbx_seq_one_letter_code
_entity_poly.pdbx_strand_id
1 'polypeptide(L)' 'KQSRGVAKNSYHMQGKAVDLRLPGVSLKTVRKAALDLKMGGVGYYPQSAFVHIDSGRVRSW' A
#
# COMPACT_ATOMS: atom_id res chain seq x y z
N LYS A 1 -5.31 -23.97 -0.79
CA LYS A 1 -6.05 -22.69 -0.89
C LYS A 1 -5.10 -21.63 -1.45
N GLN A 2 -5.17 -21.28 -2.74
CA GLN A 2 -4.54 -20.07 -3.29
C GLN A 2 -5.65 -19.05 -3.46
N SER A 3 -5.62 -17.94 -2.71
CA SER A 3 -6.52 -16.82 -3.00
C SER A 3 -5.97 -16.12 -4.24
N ARG A 4 -6.85 -15.83 -5.21
CA ARG A 4 -6.47 -15.22 -6.51
C ARG A 4 -5.93 -13.78 -6.40
N GLY A 5 -5.78 -13.23 -5.19
CA GLY A 5 -5.36 -11.85 -4.94
C GLY A 5 -4.10 -11.69 -4.08
N VAL A 6 -3.42 -12.77 -3.69
CA VAL A 6 -2.20 -12.69 -2.87
C VAL A 6 -0.98 -13.01 -3.72
N ALA A 7 -0.09 -12.03 -3.85
CA ALA A 7 1.18 -12.23 -4.55
C ALA A 7 2.02 -13.31 -3.84
N LYS A 8 2.55 -14.27 -4.60
CA LYS A 8 3.40 -15.35 -4.07
C LYS A 8 4.59 -14.84 -3.25
N ASN A 9 5.12 -13.67 -3.63
CA ASN A 9 6.23 -12.99 -2.95
C ASN A 9 5.77 -11.67 -2.32
N SER A 10 4.68 -11.70 -1.55
CA SER A 10 4.14 -10.51 -0.89
C SER A 10 5.14 -9.88 0.10
N TYR A 11 5.32 -8.56 0.06
CA TYR A 11 6.16 -7.85 1.02
C TYR A 11 5.58 -7.81 2.44
N HIS A 12 4.28 -8.04 2.61
CA HIS A 12 3.67 -8.25 3.93
C HIS A 12 4.28 -9.44 4.66
N MET A 13 4.56 -10.53 3.94
CA MET A 13 5.19 -11.73 4.51
C MET A 13 6.65 -11.51 4.93
N GLN A 14 7.27 -10.43 4.44
CA GLN A 14 8.64 -10.05 4.76
C GLN A 14 8.70 -8.93 5.82
N GLY A 15 7.56 -8.46 6.34
CA GLY A 15 7.51 -7.31 7.24
C GLY A 15 7.88 -5.98 6.57
N LYS A 16 7.77 -5.89 5.24
CA LYS A 16 8.20 -4.74 4.41
C LYS A 16 7.04 -3.95 3.82
N ALA A 17 5.81 -4.30 4.16
CA ALA A 17 4.62 -3.60 3.69
C ALA A 17 3.62 -3.38 4.82
N VAL A 18 2.78 -2.38 4.65
CA VAL A 18 1.67 -2.05 5.54
C VAL A 18 0.47 -1.59 4.71
N ASP A 19 -0.72 -2.00 5.15
CA ASP A 19 -1.99 -1.48 4.62
C ASP A 19 -2.56 -0.55 5.70
N LEU A 20 -2.68 0.74 5.40
CA LEU A 20 -3.02 1.74 6.42
C LEU A 20 -4.15 2.69 6.01
N ARG A 21 -4.83 3.19 7.04
CA ARG A 21 -5.79 4.29 6.99
C ARG A 21 -5.54 5.18 8.21
N LEU A 22 -5.74 6.48 8.06
CA LEU A 22 -5.52 7.45 9.13
C LEU A 22 -6.84 8.14 9.46
N PRO A 23 -7.44 7.90 10.65
CA PRO A 23 -8.69 8.54 11.05
C PRO A 23 -8.59 10.06 10.95
N GLY A 24 -9.64 10.70 10.43
CA GLY A 24 -9.66 12.15 10.21
C GLY A 24 -8.88 12.64 8.98
N VAL A 25 -8.18 11.74 8.26
CA VAL A 25 -7.43 12.10 7.04
C VAL A 25 -7.98 11.32 5.84
N SER A 26 -8.24 12.04 4.75
CA SER A 26 -8.76 11.40 3.53
C SER A 26 -7.75 10.39 2.98
N LEU A 27 -8.25 9.27 2.44
CA LEU A 27 -7.40 8.24 1.84
C LEU A 27 -6.56 8.79 0.67
N LYS A 28 -7.11 9.77 -0.06
CA LYS A 28 -6.41 10.50 -1.14
C LYS A 28 -5.22 11.29 -0.61
N THR A 29 -5.35 11.92 0.56
CA THR A 29 -4.25 12.64 1.23
C THR A 29 -3.15 11.68 1.66
N VAL A 30 -3.50 10.55 2.26
CA VAL A 30 -2.54 9.50 2.64
C VAL A 30 -1.78 9.00 1.41
N ARG A 31 -2.49 8.65 0.34
CA ARG A 31 -1.88 8.21 -0.93
C ARG A 31 -0.93 9.26 -1.48
N LYS A 32 -1.34 10.53 -1.52
CA LYS A 32 -0.50 11.63 -2.02
C LYS A 32 0.79 11.74 -1.21
N ALA A 33 0.70 11.74 0.11
CA ALA A 33 1.88 11.78 0.97
C ALA A 33 2.81 10.59 0.72
N ALA A 34 2.27 9.37 0.59
CA ALA A 34 3.06 8.17 0.30
C ALA A 34 3.79 8.26 -1.06
N LEU A 35 3.14 8.78 -2.09
CA LEU A 35 3.74 8.99 -3.41
C LEU A 35 4.84 10.07 -3.37
N ASP A 36 4.58 11.17 -2.66
CA ASP A 36 5.52 12.30 -2.55
C ASP A 36 6.82 11.89 -1.82
N LEU A 37 6.75 10.93 -0.89
CA LEU A 37 7.92 10.38 -0.20
C LEU A 37 8.87 9.58 -1.10
N LYS A 38 8.36 8.93 -2.16
CA LYS A 38 9.16 8.10 -3.09
C LYS A 38 10.03 7.03 -2.39
N MET A 39 9.55 6.44 -1.29
CA MET A 39 10.28 5.44 -0.50
C MET A 39 9.89 3.98 -0.78
N GLY A 40 9.06 3.75 -1.81
CA GLY A 40 8.76 2.41 -2.30
C GLY A 40 7.43 2.30 -3.03
N GLY A 41 6.79 1.13 -2.96
CA GLY A 41 5.54 0.85 -3.67
C GLY A 41 4.32 1.48 -2.98
N VAL A 42 3.39 2.04 -3.76
CA VAL A 42 2.13 2.62 -3.26
C VAL A 42 0.94 2.07 -4.03
N GLY A 43 0.05 1.33 -3.36
CA GLY A 43 -1.20 0.82 -3.93
C GLY A 43 -2.43 1.56 -3.39
N TYR A 44 -3.37 1.96 -4.25
CA TYR A 44 -4.56 2.70 -3.83
C TYR A 44 -5.85 1.87 -3.88
N TYR A 45 -6.43 1.55 -2.71
CA TYR A 45 -7.61 0.71 -2.58
C TYR A 45 -8.79 1.44 -1.92
N PRO A 46 -9.43 2.41 -2.60
CA PRO A 46 -10.52 3.20 -2.03
C PRO A 46 -11.76 2.36 -1.69
N GLN A 47 -12.06 1.33 -2.49
CA GLN A 47 -13.19 0.41 -2.24
C GLN A 47 -12.99 -0.43 -0.97
N SER A 48 -11.73 -0.71 -0.62
CA SER A 48 -11.37 -1.45 0.60
C SER A 48 -10.90 -0.53 1.73
N ALA A 49 -10.96 0.80 1.52
CA ALA A 49 -10.63 1.84 2.48
C ALA A 49 -9.21 1.80 3.07
N PHE A 50 -8.18 1.46 2.27
CA PHE A 50 -6.78 1.51 2.70
C PHE A 50 -5.82 1.95 1.58
N VAL A 51 -4.62 2.39 1.98
CA VAL A 51 -3.46 2.58 1.10
C VAL A 51 -2.43 1.51 1.45
N HIS A 52 -1.96 0.79 0.44
CA HIS A 52 -0.83 -0.12 0.55
C HIS A 52 0.47 0.66 0.39
N ILE A 53 1.44 0.43 1.27
CA ILE A 53 2.79 1.00 1.16
C ILE A 53 3.80 -0.12 1.40
N ASP A 54 4.83 -0.23 0.56
CA ASP A 54 5.94 -1.17 0.74
C ASP A 54 7.31 -0.50 0.54
N SER A 55 8.37 -1.12 1.08
CA SER A 55 9.75 -0.64 0.97
C SER A 55 10.50 -1.13 -0.29
N GLY A 56 9.78 -1.58 -1.32
CA GLY A 56 10.34 -2.09 -2.57
C GLY A 56 10.71 -0.98 -3.56
N ARG A 57 10.73 -1.30 -4.86
CA ARG A 57 10.97 -0.29 -5.91
C ARG A 57 9.86 0.76 -5.92
N VAL A 58 10.23 2.01 -6.16
CA VAL A 58 9.28 3.12 -6.37
C VAL A 58 8.38 2.79 -7.55
N ARG A 59 7.10 2.56 -7.26
CA ARG A 59 6.06 2.20 -8.23
C ARG A 59 4.69 2.47 -7.61
N SER A 60 3.66 2.61 -8.43
CA SER A 60 2.30 2.81 -7.94
C SER A 60 1.29 2.04 -8.76
N TRP A 61 0.21 1.59 -8.12
CA TRP A 61 -0.91 0.89 -8.76
C TRP A 61 -2.25 1.19 -8.08
#